data_AF-A0A4Y8WMG7-F1
#
_entry.id   AF-A0A4Y8WMG7-F1
#
_cell.length_a   1.000
_cell.length_b   1.000
_cell.length_c   1.000
_cell.angle_alpha   90.00
_cell.angle_beta   90.00
_cell.angle_gamma   90.00
#
_symmetry.space_group_name_H-M   'P 1'
#
loop_
_entity.id
_entity.type
_entity.pdbx_description
1 polymer ?
#
loop_
_entity_poly.entity_id
_entity_poly.type
_entity_poly.pdbx_seq_one_letter_code
_entity_poly.pdbx_strand_id
1 'polypeptide(L)'
;MKKIISMLTLSTLLLVVGCKPEAPNDETQEKNHQDTHKVTVVFTPGKMEGNKFVPVSSLGKTLSFTASAESSWKPDNTIQPIQGVSYFVQVKHYSKAGEELNREYATNGEDLIHQHFFIPNKIKSEKALEWISYQYLDTKPWDAPISTDAEVIGTKNPIGLKGVMVFKQAGRELQIWLRLLHARGSKFSSANVASPFYAPGMWTANGAYDLDLNFDVEVLPNN
;
A
#
# COMPACT_ATOMS: atom_id res chain seq x y z
N MET A 1 -48.38 59.91 -15.82
CA MET A 1 -48.71 58.47 -15.81
C MET A 1 -47.44 57.69 -15.55
N LYS A 2 -47.48 56.79 -14.56
CA LYS A 2 -46.37 55.95 -14.05
C LYS A 2 -45.83 54.98 -15.11
N LYS A 3 -44.53 54.65 -15.06
CA LYS A 3 -43.91 53.34 -15.38
C LYS A 3 -42.40 53.42 -15.05
N ILE A 4 -42.03 53.10 -13.80
CA ILE A 4 -41.51 51.80 -13.32
C ILE A 4 -40.10 51.53 -13.86
N ILE A 5 -39.12 51.79 -13.00
CA ILE A 5 -37.72 51.35 -13.09
C ILE A 5 -37.73 49.84 -12.81
N SER A 6 -37.31 49.02 -13.77
CA SER A 6 -37.08 47.59 -13.55
C SER A 6 -35.59 47.37 -13.30
N MET A 7 -35.29 47.00 -12.07
CA MET A 7 -33.98 46.66 -11.54
C MET A 7 -33.72 45.20 -11.91
N LEU A 8 -32.80 44.95 -12.85
CA LEU A 8 -32.41 43.59 -13.24
C LEU A 8 -31.36 43.09 -12.26
N THR A 9 -31.77 42.26 -11.30
CA THR A 9 -30.90 41.59 -10.34
C THR A 9 -30.14 40.45 -11.02
N LEU A 10 -28.81 40.58 -11.08
CA LEU A 10 -27.91 39.55 -11.56
C LEU A 10 -27.78 38.45 -10.49
N SER A 11 -28.51 37.34 -10.66
CA SER A 11 -28.36 36.16 -9.81
C SER A 11 -27.18 35.31 -10.30
N THR A 12 -26.04 35.42 -9.62
CA THR A 12 -24.91 34.50 -9.77
C THR A 12 -25.27 33.16 -9.15
N LEU A 13 -25.50 32.16 -10.00
CA LEU A 13 -25.63 30.76 -9.62
C LEU A 13 -24.24 30.19 -9.29
N LEU A 14 -23.88 30.11 -8.01
CA LEU A 14 -22.72 29.33 -7.57
C LEU A 14 -23.02 27.85 -7.76
N LEU A 15 -22.51 27.26 -8.84
CA LEU A 15 -22.40 25.81 -9.00
C LEU A 15 -21.26 25.33 -8.10
N VAL A 16 -21.64 24.87 -6.90
CA VAL A 16 -20.72 24.12 -6.03
C VAL A 16 -20.52 22.76 -6.67
N VAL A 17 -19.45 22.59 -7.45
CA VAL A 17 -19.03 21.27 -7.94
C VAL A 17 -18.50 20.50 -6.73
N GLY A 18 -19.40 19.84 -6.02
CA GLY A 18 -19.01 18.78 -5.11
C GLY A 18 -18.54 17.61 -5.96
N CYS A 19 -17.22 17.45 -6.12
CA CYS A 19 -16.65 16.19 -6.62
C CYS A 19 -17.08 15.08 -5.67
N LYS A 20 -18.14 14.35 -6.02
CA LYS A 20 -18.35 13.03 -5.46
C LYS A 20 -17.18 12.17 -5.93
N PRO A 21 -16.46 11.47 -5.05
CA PRO A 21 -15.49 10.49 -5.51
C PRO A 21 -16.22 9.51 -6.43
N GLU A 22 -15.67 9.33 -7.62
CA GLU A 22 -16.19 8.41 -8.61
C GLU A 22 -16.24 7.01 -7.98
N ALA A 23 -17.33 6.28 -8.19
CA ALA A 23 -17.38 4.89 -7.76
C ALA A 23 -16.29 4.11 -8.51
N PRO A 24 -15.60 3.15 -7.87
CA PRO A 24 -14.57 2.39 -8.56
C PRO A 24 -15.18 1.66 -9.76
N ASN A 25 -14.52 1.76 -10.91
CA ASN A 25 -14.92 1.06 -12.14
C ASN A 25 -14.67 -0.45 -11.99
N ASP A 26 -15.45 -1.26 -12.70
CA ASP A 26 -15.19 -2.70 -12.79
C ASP A 26 -14.01 -2.95 -13.75
N GLU A 27 -12.81 -3.03 -13.18
CA GLU A 27 -11.56 -3.21 -13.94
C GLU A 27 -11.42 -4.59 -14.61
N THR A 28 -12.38 -5.52 -14.42
CA THR A 28 -12.43 -6.71 -15.29
C THR A 28 -12.81 -6.38 -16.73
N GLN A 29 -13.33 -5.17 -16.97
CA GLN A 29 -13.75 -4.66 -18.28
C GLN A 29 -12.78 -3.60 -18.81
N GLU A 30 -12.24 -2.72 -17.95
CA GLU A 30 -11.28 -1.66 -18.33
C GLU A 30 -10.22 -1.46 -17.23
N LYS A 31 -9.00 -1.98 -17.42
CA LYS A 31 -7.86 -1.72 -16.52
C LYS A 31 -7.35 -0.29 -16.69
N ASN A 32 -7.24 0.48 -15.59
CA ASN A 32 -6.71 1.87 -15.66
C ASN A 32 -5.23 1.99 -15.28
N HIS A 33 -4.56 0.86 -15.08
CA HIS A 33 -3.14 0.79 -14.78
C HIS A 33 -2.41 -0.18 -15.72
N GLN A 34 -1.11 0.03 -15.90
CA GLN A 34 -0.23 -0.89 -16.60
C GLN A 34 0.14 -2.09 -15.72
N ASP A 35 0.50 -3.21 -16.35
CA ASP A 35 0.98 -4.38 -15.60
C ASP A 35 2.37 -4.14 -15.00
N THR A 36 2.52 -4.49 -13.72
CA THR A 36 3.82 -4.46 -13.05
C THR A 36 4.76 -5.48 -13.69
N HIS A 37 5.93 -5.04 -14.13
CA HIS A 37 6.99 -5.90 -14.67
C HIS A 37 8.19 -6.03 -13.74
N LYS A 38 8.35 -5.10 -12.79
CA LYS A 38 9.38 -5.12 -11.76
C LYS A 38 8.84 -4.49 -10.48
N VAL A 39 9.24 -5.05 -9.34
CA VAL A 39 8.99 -4.48 -8.02
C VAL A 39 10.30 -4.31 -7.28
N THR A 40 10.45 -3.18 -6.59
CA THR A 40 11.53 -2.97 -5.60
C THR A 40 10.88 -2.73 -4.25
N VAL A 41 11.35 -3.44 -3.22
CA VAL A 41 10.91 -3.24 -1.85
C VAL A 41 12.08 -2.77 -1.01
N VAL A 42 11.91 -1.66 -0.30
CA VAL A 42 12.95 -1.04 0.54
C VAL A 42 12.49 -1.02 1.99
N PHE A 43 13.36 -1.42 2.91
CA PHE A 43 13.16 -1.46 4.36
C PHE A 43 14.15 -0.52 5.03
N THR A 44 13.68 0.64 5.49
CA THR A 44 14.52 1.65 6.14
C THR A 44 14.36 1.58 7.66
N PRO A 45 15.42 1.30 8.43
CA PRO A 45 15.31 1.18 9.88
C PRO A 45 15.02 2.53 10.53
N GLY A 46 14.24 2.54 11.60
CA GLY A 46 13.84 3.76 12.27
C GLY A 46 12.82 3.53 13.38
N LYS A 47 12.09 4.59 13.73
CA LYS A 47 11.08 4.57 14.79
C LYS A 47 9.85 5.36 14.37
N MET A 48 8.69 4.96 14.91
CA MET A 48 7.49 5.79 14.87
C MET A 48 7.58 6.90 15.90
N GLU A 49 7.26 8.12 15.50
CA GLU A 49 7.06 9.29 16.34
C GLU A 49 5.63 9.81 16.11
N GLY A 50 4.70 9.38 16.95
CA GLY A 50 3.27 9.56 16.69
C GLY A 50 2.84 8.83 15.41
N ASN A 51 2.39 9.58 14.40
CA ASN A 51 2.02 9.05 13.09
C ASN A 51 3.12 9.18 12.02
N LYS A 52 4.29 9.71 12.39
CA LYS A 52 5.44 9.87 11.48
C LYS A 52 6.43 8.74 11.67
N PHE A 53 7.19 8.43 10.63
CA PHE A 53 8.35 7.53 10.74
C PHE A 53 9.64 8.31 10.55
N VAL A 54 10.56 8.17 11.50
CA VAL A 54 11.87 8.81 11.48
C VAL A 54 12.93 7.73 11.24
N PRO A 55 13.66 7.77 10.11
CA PRO A 55 14.79 6.88 9.86
C PRO A 55 15.89 7.05 10.92
N VAL A 56 16.44 5.94 11.40
CA VAL A 56 17.53 5.93 12.38
C VAL A 56 18.59 4.91 11.94
N SER A 57 19.65 5.39 11.29
CA SER A 57 20.72 4.55 10.73
C SER A 57 21.49 3.76 11.79
N SER A 58 21.51 4.20 13.04
CA SER A 58 22.15 3.45 14.13
C SER A 58 21.38 2.19 14.53
N LEU A 59 20.14 2.00 14.08
CA LEU A 59 19.35 0.78 14.32
C LEU A 59 19.61 -0.32 13.28
N GLY A 60 20.37 -0.03 12.22
CA GLY A 60 20.73 -1.00 11.20
C GLY A 60 20.92 -0.39 9.82
N LYS A 61 21.23 -1.24 8.84
CA LYS A 61 21.31 -0.87 7.43
C LYS A 61 19.93 -0.87 6.77
N THR A 62 19.73 -0.03 5.76
CA THR A 62 18.61 -0.16 4.82
C THR A 62 18.75 -1.48 4.06
N LEU A 63 17.64 -2.20 3.93
CA LEU A 63 17.56 -3.47 3.19
C LEU A 63 16.70 -3.25 1.95
N SER A 64 16.94 -4.03 0.91
CA SER A 64 16.07 -4.04 -0.26
C SER A 64 16.16 -5.38 -0.97
N PHE A 65 15.16 -5.65 -1.80
CA PHE A 65 15.23 -6.64 -2.87
C PHE A 65 14.49 -6.12 -4.10
N THR A 66 14.81 -6.68 -5.26
CA THR A 66 14.11 -6.48 -6.52
C THR A 66 13.66 -7.83 -7.09
N ALA A 67 12.45 -7.88 -7.62
CA ALA A 67 11.92 -9.03 -8.36
C ALA A 67 11.25 -8.54 -9.65
N SER A 68 11.23 -9.36 -10.70
CA SER A 68 10.67 -8.98 -11.98
C SER A 68 10.06 -10.17 -12.72
N ALA A 69 9.23 -9.90 -13.72
CA ALA A 69 8.73 -10.94 -14.62
C ALA A 69 9.88 -11.72 -15.30
N GLU A 70 10.98 -11.03 -15.63
CA GLU A 70 12.19 -11.64 -16.23
C GLU A 70 12.86 -12.65 -15.27
N SER A 71 12.87 -12.36 -13.97
CA SER A 71 13.36 -13.28 -12.94
C SER A 71 12.32 -14.29 -12.48
N SER A 72 11.19 -14.45 -13.19
CA SER A 72 10.03 -15.24 -12.76
C SER A 72 9.58 -14.90 -11.34
N TRP A 73 9.63 -13.61 -11.01
CA TRP A 73 9.31 -13.04 -9.70
C TRP A 73 10.17 -13.55 -8.54
N LYS A 74 11.36 -14.11 -8.83
CA LYS A 74 12.35 -14.43 -7.79
C LYS A 74 13.05 -13.14 -7.36
N PRO A 75 13.09 -12.83 -6.04
CA PRO A 75 13.92 -11.76 -5.50
C PRO A 75 15.41 -12.02 -5.78
N ASP A 76 16.16 -10.95 -6.00
CA ASP A 76 17.61 -10.94 -6.19
C ASP A 76 18.41 -11.30 -4.92
N ASN A 77 17.85 -11.06 -3.74
CA ASN A 77 18.48 -11.42 -2.47
C ASN A 77 17.47 -11.70 -1.34
N THR A 78 17.94 -12.46 -0.35
CA THR A 78 17.33 -12.57 0.99
C THR A 78 17.56 -11.27 1.75
N ILE A 79 16.56 -10.81 2.51
CA ILE A 79 16.74 -9.67 3.43
C ILE A 79 17.06 -10.16 4.84
N GLN A 80 17.90 -9.39 5.55
CA GLN A 80 18.38 -9.72 6.90
C GLN A 80 18.00 -8.64 7.91
N PRO A 81 16.72 -8.53 8.32
CA PRO A 81 16.27 -7.57 9.32
C PRO A 81 16.70 -7.98 10.73
N ILE A 82 16.87 -7.00 11.62
CA ILE A 82 17.16 -7.22 13.03
C ILE A 82 15.84 -7.36 13.79
N GLN A 83 15.75 -8.38 14.65
CA GLN A 83 14.58 -8.61 15.50
C GLN A 83 14.21 -7.36 16.30
N GLY A 84 12.93 -7.00 16.30
CA GLY A 84 12.39 -5.89 17.08
C GLY A 84 12.67 -4.50 16.52
N VAL A 85 13.54 -4.35 15.52
CA VAL A 85 13.74 -3.09 14.81
C VAL A 85 12.53 -2.82 13.91
N SER A 86 12.06 -1.57 13.92
CA SER A 86 11.02 -1.10 13.00
C SER A 86 11.64 -0.68 11.68
N TYR A 87 11.04 -1.14 10.59
CA TYR A 87 11.44 -0.80 9.23
C TYR A 87 10.30 -0.12 8.50
N PHE A 88 10.54 1.09 7.99
CA PHE A 88 9.64 1.70 7.02
C PHE A 88 9.80 0.99 5.67
N VAL A 89 8.71 0.40 5.23
CA VAL A 89 8.60 -0.38 4.00
C VAL A 89 8.04 0.50 2.91
N GLN A 90 8.74 0.54 1.77
CA GLN A 90 8.28 1.17 0.54
C GLN A 90 8.25 0.13 -0.58
N VAL A 91 7.09 -0.05 -1.20
CA VAL A 91 6.91 -0.91 -2.37
C VAL A 91 6.82 -0.03 -3.61
N LYS A 92 7.68 -0.27 -4.60
CA LYS A 92 7.69 0.46 -5.87
C LYS A 92 7.47 -0.48 -7.03
N HIS A 93 6.48 -0.17 -7.85
CA HIS A 93 6.11 -0.91 -9.05
C HIS A 93 6.65 -0.20 -10.28
N TYR A 94 7.08 -0.97 -11.27
CA TYR A 94 7.57 -0.42 -12.53
C TYR A 94 6.98 -1.15 -13.73
N SER A 95 6.71 -0.39 -14.78
CA SER A 95 6.29 -0.89 -16.09
C SER A 95 7.42 -1.66 -16.80
N LYS A 96 7.11 -2.29 -17.93
CA LYS A 96 8.12 -2.91 -18.79
C LYS A 96 9.18 -1.92 -19.29
N ALA A 97 8.79 -0.66 -19.48
CA ALA A 97 9.70 0.41 -19.87
C ALA A 97 10.53 0.96 -18.69
N GLY A 98 10.26 0.51 -17.46
CA GLY A 98 10.96 0.93 -16.25
C GLY A 98 10.38 2.17 -15.56
N GLU A 99 9.20 2.62 -15.96
CA GLU A 99 8.50 3.79 -15.38
C GLU A 99 7.79 3.42 -14.08
N GLU A 100 7.80 4.29 -13.06
CA GLU A 100 7.16 4.03 -11.76
C GLU A 100 5.61 4.09 -11.89
N LEU A 101 4.94 3.02 -11.44
CA LEU A 101 3.48 2.84 -11.58
C LEU A 101 2.68 3.17 -10.31
N ASN A 102 3.34 3.50 -9.20
CA ASN A 102 2.69 3.69 -7.90
C ASN A 102 1.54 4.71 -7.94
N ARG A 103 1.65 5.73 -8.79
CA ARG A 103 0.59 6.72 -8.99
C ARG A 103 -0.70 6.10 -9.52
N GLU A 104 -0.59 5.15 -10.45
CA GLU A 104 -1.74 4.50 -11.09
C GLU A 104 -2.53 3.74 -10.01
N TYR A 105 -1.87 2.93 -9.18
CA TYR A 105 -2.50 2.21 -8.05
C TYR A 105 -3.09 3.10 -6.93
N ALA A 106 -2.77 4.40 -6.91
CA ALA A 106 -3.15 5.30 -5.83
C ALA A 106 -4.10 6.42 -6.25
N THR A 107 -4.52 6.46 -7.52
CA THR A 107 -5.37 7.53 -8.06
C THR A 107 -6.50 6.94 -8.89
N ASN A 108 -7.45 7.78 -9.31
CA ASN A 108 -8.55 7.40 -10.20
C ASN A 108 -9.42 6.21 -9.72
N GLY A 109 -9.52 5.98 -8.41
CA GLY A 109 -10.34 4.92 -7.83
C GLY A 109 -9.65 3.56 -7.69
N GLU A 110 -8.45 3.41 -8.27
CA GLU A 110 -7.60 2.21 -8.16
C GLU A 110 -7.24 1.90 -6.70
N ASP A 111 -7.11 2.96 -5.89
CA ASP A 111 -6.87 2.86 -4.46
C ASP A 111 -8.01 2.15 -3.73
N LEU A 112 -9.23 2.08 -4.27
CA LEU A 112 -10.37 1.43 -3.63
C LEU A 112 -10.45 -0.09 -3.89
N ILE A 113 -9.61 -0.59 -4.80
CA ILE A 113 -9.64 -1.97 -5.30
C ILE A 113 -8.28 -2.66 -5.25
N HIS A 114 -7.21 -1.91 -4.97
CA HIS A 114 -5.85 -2.42 -4.75
C HIS A 114 -5.41 -2.44 -3.28
N GLN A 115 -4.74 -3.52 -2.88
CA GLN A 115 -4.10 -3.63 -1.56
C GLN A 115 -2.95 -4.67 -1.54
N HIS A 116 -1.83 -4.30 -0.92
CA HIS A 116 -0.71 -5.19 -0.65
C HIS A 116 -0.95 -6.03 0.60
N PHE A 117 -0.59 -7.30 0.52
CA PHE A 117 -0.56 -8.24 1.64
C PHE A 117 0.86 -8.76 1.84
N PHE A 118 1.25 -8.94 3.11
CA PHE A 118 2.56 -9.42 3.53
C PHE A 118 2.38 -10.65 4.42
N ILE A 119 2.10 -11.81 3.82
CA ILE A 119 1.60 -12.98 4.57
C ILE A 119 2.79 -13.88 4.97
N PRO A 120 3.18 -13.95 6.26
CA PRO A 120 4.30 -14.78 6.69
C PRO A 120 3.93 -16.27 6.60
N ASN A 121 4.80 -17.06 5.98
CA ASN A 121 4.68 -18.52 5.77
C ASN A 121 3.31 -18.95 5.22
N LYS A 122 2.65 -18.07 4.45
CA LYS A 122 1.28 -18.26 3.92
C LYS A 122 0.25 -18.55 5.02
N ILE A 123 0.54 -18.18 6.27
CA ILE A 123 -0.37 -18.29 7.41
C ILE A 123 -1.40 -17.17 7.32
N LYS A 124 -2.58 -17.49 6.80
CA LYS A 124 -3.70 -16.55 6.63
C LYS A 124 -4.53 -16.38 7.91
N SER A 125 -3.89 -16.06 9.03
CA SER A 125 -4.57 -15.88 10.31
C SER A 125 -3.75 -15.01 11.27
N GLU A 126 -4.35 -14.62 12.39
CA GLU A 126 -3.70 -13.82 13.44
C GLU A 126 -2.40 -14.43 13.98
N LYS A 127 -2.16 -15.74 13.81
CA LYS A 127 -0.87 -16.37 14.13
C LYS A 127 0.30 -15.74 13.39
N ALA A 128 0.06 -15.12 12.23
CA ALA A 128 1.06 -14.32 11.51
C ALA A 128 1.66 -13.21 12.38
N LEU A 129 0.88 -12.67 13.32
CA LEU A 129 1.29 -11.62 14.24
C LEU A 129 2.36 -12.07 15.24
N GLU A 130 2.59 -13.38 15.41
CA GLU A 130 3.70 -13.91 16.20
C GLU A 130 5.06 -13.74 15.50
N TRP A 131 5.06 -13.55 14.18
CA TRP A 131 6.25 -13.55 13.32
C TRP A 131 6.61 -12.14 12.87
N ILE A 132 5.60 -11.40 12.40
CA ILE A 132 5.75 -10.01 11.97
C ILE A 132 4.57 -9.18 12.44
N SER A 133 4.79 -7.88 12.67
CA SER A 133 3.71 -6.89 12.64
C SER A 133 3.91 -5.97 11.46
N TYR A 134 2.81 -5.61 10.79
CA TYR A 134 2.81 -4.61 9.74
C TYR A 134 1.66 -3.63 9.95
N GLN A 135 1.97 -2.34 9.92
CA GLN A 135 0.98 -1.27 9.94
C GLN A 135 1.08 -0.51 8.61
N TYR A 136 -0.04 -0.36 7.92
CA TYR A 136 -0.14 0.48 6.73
C TYR A 136 0.06 1.95 7.09
N LEU A 137 0.89 2.63 6.31
CA LEU A 137 1.22 4.05 6.47
C LEU A 137 1.11 4.82 5.14
N ASP A 138 0.25 4.36 4.23
CA ASP A 138 -0.09 5.14 3.03
C ASP A 138 -0.60 6.53 3.45
N THR A 139 -0.32 7.55 2.63
CA THR A 139 -0.64 8.95 2.95
C THR A 139 -1.57 9.56 1.90
N LYS A 140 -2.15 10.71 2.24
CA LYS A 140 -2.83 11.60 1.30
C LYS A 140 -2.13 12.98 1.31
N PRO A 141 -1.57 13.46 0.18
CA PRO A 141 -1.46 12.75 -1.12
C PRO A 141 -0.55 11.52 -1.04
N TRP A 142 -0.68 10.62 -2.02
CA TRP A 142 -0.08 9.28 -2.00
C TRP A 142 1.45 9.30 -1.96
N ASP A 143 2.07 10.30 -2.56
CA ASP A 143 3.52 10.49 -2.71
C ASP A 143 4.14 11.29 -1.55
N ALA A 144 3.32 11.82 -0.64
CA ALA A 144 3.83 12.60 0.47
C ALA A 144 4.80 11.76 1.35
N PRO A 145 5.96 12.31 1.74
CA PRO A 145 6.85 11.63 2.66
C PRO A 145 6.18 11.45 4.04
N ILE A 146 6.36 10.28 4.65
CA ILE A 146 5.79 9.95 5.98
C ILE A 146 6.35 10.82 7.13
N SER A 147 7.45 11.55 6.87
CA SER A 147 8.04 12.50 7.81
C SER A 147 7.33 13.87 7.83
N THR A 148 6.38 14.11 6.94
CA THR A 148 5.62 15.36 6.83
C THR A 148 4.31 15.31 7.62
N ASP A 149 3.53 16.39 7.60
CA ASP A 149 2.19 16.47 8.21
C ASP A 149 1.08 15.91 7.31
N ALA A 150 1.43 15.11 6.28
CA ALA A 150 0.46 14.47 5.41
C ALA A 150 -0.48 13.54 6.20
N GLU A 151 -1.74 13.47 5.77
CA GLU A 151 -2.71 12.58 6.41
C GLU A 151 -2.30 11.12 6.18
N VAL A 152 -2.11 10.37 7.27
CA VAL A 152 -1.91 8.91 7.19
C VAL A 152 -3.26 8.23 7.04
N ILE A 153 -3.46 7.54 5.92
CA ILE A 153 -4.71 6.87 5.56
C ILE A 153 -4.64 5.35 5.69
N GLY A 154 -3.52 4.76 6.10
CA GLY A 154 -3.35 3.30 6.13
C GLY A 154 -4.39 2.52 6.96
N THR A 155 -5.03 3.13 7.95
CA THR A 155 -6.15 2.48 8.69
C THR A 155 -7.51 2.67 8.03
N LYS A 156 -7.63 3.62 7.09
CA LYS A 156 -8.88 3.98 6.41
C LYS A 156 -8.96 3.41 4.99
N ASN A 157 -7.85 3.47 4.26
CA ASN A 157 -7.74 3.06 2.86
C ASN A 157 -6.31 2.57 2.55
N PRO A 158 -5.92 1.38 3.03
CA PRO A 158 -4.57 0.84 2.84
C PRO A 158 -4.35 0.34 1.41
N ILE A 159 -3.36 0.89 0.73
CA ILE A 159 -2.83 0.32 -0.53
C ILE A 159 -1.62 -0.56 -0.22
N GLY A 160 -0.85 -0.22 0.80
CA GLY A 160 0.39 -0.89 1.21
C GLY A 160 1.59 -0.60 0.33
N LEU A 161 1.60 0.57 -0.31
CA LEU A 161 2.81 1.14 -0.91
C LEU A 161 3.76 1.61 0.19
N LYS A 162 3.21 2.03 1.34
CA LYS A 162 3.95 2.44 2.54
C LYS A 162 3.45 1.75 3.79
N GLY A 163 4.36 1.35 4.66
CA GLY A 163 4.02 0.82 5.98
C GLY A 163 5.22 0.70 6.91
N VAL A 164 4.99 0.23 8.13
CA VAL A 164 6.04 -0.11 9.08
C VAL A 164 5.97 -1.59 9.42
N MET A 165 7.08 -2.30 9.26
CA MET A 165 7.22 -3.72 9.55
C MET A 165 8.17 -3.94 10.74
N VAL A 166 7.82 -4.87 11.62
CA VAL A 166 8.70 -5.37 12.69
C VAL A 166 8.76 -6.89 12.61
N PHE A 167 9.96 -7.45 12.63
CA PHE A 167 10.21 -8.89 12.67
C PHE A 167 10.43 -9.33 14.12
N LYS A 168 9.72 -10.37 14.58
CA LYS A 168 9.60 -10.67 16.02
C LYS A 168 10.42 -11.87 16.50
N GLN A 169 10.84 -12.76 15.60
CA GLN A 169 11.54 -14.00 15.97
C GLN A 169 12.85 -14.14 15.18
N ALA A 170 13.99 -13.99 15.86
CA ALA A 170 15.32 -14.23 15.31
C ALA A 170 15.60 -15.72 15.10
N GLY A 171 16.58 -16.03 14.24
CA GLY A 171 17.07 -17.40 14.04
C GLY A 171 16.09 -18.33 13.32
N ARG A 172 15.02 -17.78 12.73
CA ARG A 172 14.12 -18.50 11.83
C ARG A 172 14.26 -17.95 10.42
N GLU A 173 14.29 -18.86 9.45
CA GLU A 173 13.95 -18.52 8.07
C GLU A 173 12.44 -18.25 8.01
N LEU A 174 12.09 -17.07 7.52
CA LEU A 174 10.72 -16.66 7.30
C LEU A 174 10.54 -16.41 5.79
N GLN A 175 9.53 -17.04 5.19
CA GLN A 175 9.12 -16.68 3.84
C GLN A 175 7.90 -15.75 3.92
N ILE A 176 7.96 -14.58 3.29
CA ILE A 176 6.82 -13.66 3.22
C ILE A 176 6.22 -13.72 1.82
N TRP A 177 4.92 -13.99 1.77
CA TRP A 177 4.14 -13.95 0.54
C TRP A 177 3.63 -12.52 0.32
N LEU A 178 4.28 -11.80 -0.60
CA LEU A 178 3.91 -10.46 -1.03
C LEU A 178 2.92 -10.55 -2.19
N ARG A 179 1.75 -9.95 -2.02
CA ARG A 179 0.69 -9.95 -3.05
C ARG A 179 0.08 -8.57 -3.20
N LEU A 180 -0.14 -8.13 -4.43
CA LEU A 180 -0.98 -6.97 -4.73
C LEU A 180 -2.33 -7.49 -5.22
N LEU A 181 -3.35 -7.38 -4.37
CA LEU A 181 -4.72 -7.68 -4.75
C LEU A 181 -5.18 -6.68 -5.81
N HIS A 182 -5.85 -7.22 -6.82
CA HIS A 182 -6.74 -6.51 -7.72
C HIS A 182 -8.16 -7.04 -7.47
N ALA A 183 -8.96 -6.30 -6.70
CA ALA A 183 -10.31 -6.70 -6.37
C ALA A 183 -11.25 -6.47 -7.56
N ARG A 184 -12.20 -7.38 -7.80
CA ARG A 184 -13.23 -7.23 -8.87
C ARG A 184 -14.28 -6.13 -8.59
N GLY A 185 -14.03 -5.31 -7.59
CA GLY A 185 -14.93 -4.38 -6.95
C GLY A 185 -14.25 -3.88 -5.69
N SER A 186 -15.00 -3.36 -4.71
CA SER A 186 -14.40 -2.82 -3.49
C SER A 186 -13.51 -3.82 -2.73
N LYS A 187 -12.32 -3.39 -2.30
CA LYS A 187 -11.45 -4.15 -1.37
C LYS A 187 -12.00 -4.19 0.06
N PHE A 188 -12.97 -3.34 0.36
CA PHE A 188 -13.59 -3.24 1.68
C PHE A 188 -14.68 -4.29 1.85
N SER A 189 -14.80 -4.81 3.07
CA SER A 189 -15.93 -5.65 3.47
C SER A 189 -17.25 -4.87 3.46
N SER A 190 -18.38 -5.56 3.63
CA SER A 190 -19.70 -4.92 3.79
C SER A 190 -19.80 -4.01 5.02
N ALA A 191 -18.92 -4.19 6.01
CA ALA A 191 -18.77 -3.29 7.15
C ALA A 191 -17.85 -2.08 6.86
N ASN A 192 -17.44 -1.89 5.62
CA ASN A 192 -16.51 -0.85 5.16
C ASN A 192 -15.11 -0.93 5.83
N VAL A 193 -14.64 -2.16 6.09
CA VAL A 193 -13.34 -2.44 6.72
C VAL A 193 -12.43 -3.16 5.72
N ALA A 194 -11.20 -2.68 5.56
CA ALA A 194 -10.17 -3.32 4.74
C ALA A 194 -9.59 -4.56 5.45
N SER A 195 -9.05 -5.49 4.66
CA SER A 195 -8.44 -6.70 5.23
C SER A 195 -7.13 -6.39 5.95
N PRO A 196 -6.75 -7.11 7.03
CA PRO A 196 -5.42 -6.98 7.59
C PRO A 196 -4.36 -7.59 6.67
N PHE A 197 -3.11 -7.17 6.81
CA PHE A 197 -2.01 -7.54 5.91
C PHE A 197 -1.73 -9.04 5.77
N TYR A 198 -2.14 -9.84 6.77
CA TYR A 198 -1.90 -11.28 6.84
C TYR A 198 -3.12 -12.12 6.43
N ALA A 199 -4.33 -11.56 6.43
CA ALA A 199 -5.56 -12.31 6.16
C ALA A 199 -6.42 -11.58 5.13
N PRO A 200 -6.11 -11.75 3.83
CA PRO A 200 -6.98 -11.30 2.76
C PRO A 200 -8.39 -11.90 2.93
N GLY A 201 -9.45 -11.08 2.92
CA GLY A 201 -10.85 -11.50 3.11
C GLY A 201 -11.44 -12.30 1.94
N MET A 202 -12.67 -12.79 2.06
CA MET A 202 -13.28 -13.72 1.08
C MET A 202 -13.32 -13.18 -0.36
N TRP A 203 -13.60 -11.89 -0.56
CA TRP A 203 -13.60 -11.24 -1.89
C TRP A 203 -12.19 -11.14 -2.51
N THR A 204 -11.16 -11.18 -1.69
CA THR A 204 -9.75 -11.14 -2.11
C THR A 204 -9.22 -12.55 -2.45
N ALA A 205 -9.82 -13.62 -1.90
CA ALA A 205 -9.46 -14.99 -2.26
C ALA A 205 -9.88 -15.36 -3.69
N ASN A 206 -10.90 -14.69 -4.22
CA ASN A 206 -11.42 -14.85 -5.59
C ASN A 206 -11.02 -13.69 -6.53
N GLY A 207 -10.25 -12.72 -6.03
CA GLY A 207 -9.73 -11.60 -6.80
C GLY A 207 -8.52 -11.99 -7.67
N ALA A 208 -8.19 -11.16 -8.64
CA ALA A 208 -6.94 -11.27 -9.37
C ALA A 208 -5.79 -10.68 -8.53
N TYR A 209 -4.56 -10.98 -8.94
CA TYR A 209 -3.37 -10.43 -8.29
C TYR A 209 -2.43 -9.90 -9.37
N ASP A 210 -2.19 -8.59 -9.35
CA ASP A 210 -1.23 -7.95 -10.27
C ASP A 210 0.21 -8.18 -9.82
N LEU A 211 0.41 -8.67 -8.60
CA LEU A 211 1.69 -9.14 -8.09
C LEU A 211 1.46 -10.35 -7.17
N ASP A 212 2.26 -11.40 -7.35
CA ASP A 212 2.26 -12.60 -6.50
C ASP A 212 3.68 -13.18 -6.42
N LEU A 213 4.38 -12.96 -5.31
CA LEU A 213 5.75 -13.46 -5.11
C LEU A 213 6.05 -13.83 -3.66
N ASN A 214 7.05 -14.67 -3.47
CA ASN A 214 7.59 -14.96 -2.15
C ASN A 214 8.99 -14.34 -2.03
N PHE A 215 9.32 -13.80 -0.86
CA PHE A 215 10.68 -13.39 -0.53
C PHE A 215 11.12 -13.97 0.81
N ASP A 216 12.39 -14.32 0.87
CA ASP A 216 12.98 -14.97 2.03
C ASP A 216 13.61 -13.94 2.96
N VAL A 217 13.45 -14.19 4.25
CA VAL A 217 13.88 -13.34 5.35
C VAL A 217 14.66 -14.17 6.35
N GLU A 218 15.86 -13.70 6.69
CA GLU A 218 16.66 -14.25 7.79
C GLU A 218 16.71 -13.22 8.91
N VAL A 219 15.94 -13.43 9.97
CA VAL A 219 15.85 -12.46 11.07
C VAL A 219 17.06 -12.59 11.99
N LEU A 220 17.89 -11.53 12.03
CA LEU A 220 19.07 -11.45 12.86
C LEU A 220 18.70 -11.14 14.34
N PRO A 221 19.45 -11.67 15.32
CA PRO A 221 19.26 -11.31 16.72
C PRO A 221 19.58 -9.83 16.95
N ASN A 222 18.87 -9.23 17.91
CA ASN A 222 19.19 -7.91 18.43
C ASN A 222 20.19 -8.08 19.57
N ASN A 223 21.47 -7.79 19.31
CA ASN A 223 22.57 -7.94 20.26
C ASN A 223 22.73 -6.70 21.16
#